data_AF-A0A7S0I683-F1
#
_entry.id   AF-A0A7S0I683-F1
#
_cell.length_a   1.000
_cell.length_b   1.000
_cell.length_c   1.000
_cell.angle_alpha   90.00
_cell.angle_beta   90.00
_cell.angle_gamma   90.00
#
_symmetry.space_group_name_H-M   'P 1'
#
loop_
_entity.id
_entity.type
_entity.pdbx_description
1 polymer ?
#
loop_
_entity_poly.entity_id
_entity_poly.type
_entity_poly.pdbx_seq_one_letter_code
_entity_poly.pdbx_strand_id
1 'polypeptide(L)'
;NTPTVSSRKFSPRLLRVVSRMRLLLVLSPTLATAYQLFGGAHTPCLRAEPSLRADAARCVASIDKPLVDLPMEPFVPAARLQGSDKPTVWGEFGALAVETGATNLGQGFPDWQPPDFVVEEVQIALREGYHQYTRPAGHPQLVEVLAQRYSKHMGRTIDPMSEVATTVGASQALYLSLQAFIDPGDEVVLLEPAFDLYY
;
A
#
# COMPACT_ATOMS: atom_id res chain seq x y z
N ASN A 1 -12.21 -19.23 37.89
CA ASN A 1 -12.83 -18.83 36.60
C ASN A 1 -11.77 -18.34 35.63
N THR A 2 -11.05 -19.27 35.01
CA THR A 2 -10.18 -19.03 33.86
C THR A 2 -11.04 -19.18 32.58
N PRO A 3 -11.05 -18.22 31.66
CA PRO A 3 -11.83 -18.36 30.43
C PRO A 3 -11.07 -19.28 29.46
N THR A 4 -11.71 -20.40 29.10
CA THR A 4 -11.28 -21.31 28.05
C THR A 4 -11.49 -20.64 26.68
N VAL A 5 -10.40 -20.46 25.92
CA VAL A 5 -10.45 -19.97 24.55
C VAL A 5 -11.00 -21.08 23.64
N SER A 6 -12.22 -20.88 23.15
CA SER A 6 -12.86 -21.74 22.15
C SER A 6 -12.12 -21.67 20.82
N SER A 7 -11.66 -22.81 20.31
CA SER A 7 -11.04 -22.95 18.99
C SER A 7 -12.08 -22.74 17.88
N ARG A 8 -12.18 -21.52 17.35
CA ARG A 8 -12.97 -21.25 16.14
C ARG A 8 -12.24 -21.87 14.93
N LYS A 9 -12.87 -22.87 14.30
CA LYS A 9 -12.43 -23.42 13.02
C LYS A 9 -12.56 -22.32 11.95
N PHE A 10 -11.44 -21.86 11.40
CA PHE A 10 -11.44 -20.91 10.29
C PHE A 10 -11.91 -21.56 9.00
N SER A 11 -12.65 -20.81 8.17
CA SER A 11 -13.14 -21.26 6.87
C SER A 11 -12.00 -21.63 5.91
N PRO A 12 -12.13 -22.68 5.08
CA PRO A 12 -11.12 -23.07 4.08
C PRO A 12 -10.72 -21.93 3.12
N ARG A 13 -11.62 -20.98 2.85
CA ARG A 13 -11.33 -19.79 2.02
C ARG A 13 -10.38 -18.83 2.74
N LEU A 14 -10.54 -18.64 4.05
CA LEU A 14 -9.66 -17.80 4.85
C LEU A 14 -8.25 -18.42 4.96
N LEU A 15 -8.18 -19.74 5.13
CA LEU A 15 -6.89 -20.47 5.10
C LEU A 15 -6.18 -20.36 3.74
N ARG A 16 -6.90 -20.38 2.62
CA ARG A 16 -6.30 -20.15 1.28
C ARG A 16 -5.78 -18.72 1.11
N VAL A 17 -6.50 -17.72 1.60
CA VAL A 17 -6.05 -16.31 1.58
C VAL A 17 -4.81 -16.13 2.46
N VAL A 18 -4.82 -16.65 3.68
CA VAL A 18 -3.66 -16.61 4.60
C VAL A 18 -2.46 -17.38 4.04
N SER A 19 -2.68 -18.52 3.38
CA SER A 19 -1.63 -19.27 2.69
C SER A 19 -1.04 -18.50 1.50
N ARG A 20 -1.84 -17.69 0.79
CA ARG A 20 -1.38 -16.83 -0.32
C ARG A 20 -0.71 -15.54 0.18
N MET A 21 -1.14 -14.99 1.32
CA MET A 21 -0.53 -13.82 1.97
C MET A 21 0.75 -14.14 2.75
N ARG A 22 1.05 -15.41 3.03
CA ARG A 22 2.28 -15.84 3.72
C ARG A 22 3.58 -15.40 3.03
N LEU A 23 3.52 -15.04 1.74
CA LEU A 23 4.66 -14.47 1.02
C LEU A 23 4.96 -12.99 1.39
N LEU A 24 4.01 -12.27 2.02
CA LEU A 24 4.15 -10.82 2.30
C LEU A 24 4.30 -10.44 3.78
N LEU A 25 4.19 -11.39 4.71
CA LEU A 25 4.37 -11.17 6.15
C LEU A 25 5.60 -11.92 6.67
N VAL A 26 6.75 -11.73 6.01
CA VAL A 26 8.03 -11.85 6.70
C VAL A 26 8.22 -10.54 7.46
N LEU A 27 7.65 -10.47 8.67
CA LEU A 27 8.13 -9.52 9.67
C LEU A 27 9.62 -9.81 9.82
N SER A 28 10.43 -8.86 9.36
CA SER A 28 11.89 -8.94 9.40
C SER A 28 12.35 -9.43 10.79
N PRO A 29 13.35 -10.33 10.86
CA PRO A 29 13.94 -10.77 12.13
C PRO A 29 14.51 -9.63 12.99
N THR A 30 14.57 -8.41 12.44
CA THR A 30 15.07 -7.20 13.12
C THR A 30 14.38 -6.87 14.44
N LEU A 31 13.14 -7.27 14.69
CA LEU A 31 12.51 -7.02 16.00
C LEU A 31 13.07 -7.91 17.13
N ALA A 32 13.51 -9.12 16.81
CA ALA A 32 14.20 -9.99 17.77
C ALA A 32 15.67 -9.59 17.94
N THR A 33 16.33 -9.16 16.87
CA THR A 33 17.72 -8.67 16.92
C THR A 33 17.82 -7.30 17.58
N ALA A 34 16.82 -6.42 17.44
CA ALA A 34 16.78 -5.12 18.13
C ALA A 34 16.73 -5.28 19.66
N TYR A 35 16.08 -6.33 20.17
CA TYR A 35 16.07 -6.62 21.60
C TYR A 35 17.46 -7.06 22.12
N GLN A 36 18.26 -7.73 21.28
CA GLN A 36 19.64 -8.12 21.63
C GLN A 36 20.65 -6.99 21.41
N LEU A 37 20.44 -6.11 20.43
CA LEU A 37 21.37 -5.03 20.07
C LEU A 37 21.23 -3.78 20.97
N PHE A 38 20.07 -3.52 21.57
CA PHE A 38 19.85 -2.38 22.47
C PHE A 38 19.99 -2.73 23.97
N GLY A 39 20.60 -3.87 24.30
CA GLY A 39 20.90 -4.29 25.68
C GLY A 39 22.08 -3.56 26.36
N GLY A 40 22.28 -2.27 26.05
CA GLY A 40 23.34 -1.43 26.59
C GLY A 40 22.78 -0.23 27.35
N ALA A 41 22.77 -0.35 28.67
CA ALA A 41 22.61 0.70 29.68
C ALA A 41 21.20 1.32 29.90
N HIS A 42 20.74 1.15 31.14
CA HIS A 42 19.64 1.85 31.83
C HIS A 42 18.19 1.42 31.55
N THR A 43 17.79 0.28 32.14
CA THR A 43 16.42 0.11 32.66
C THR A 43 16.46 -0.81 33.90
N PRO A 44 16.16 -0.33 35.12
CA PRO A 44 16.20 -1.14 36.33
C PRO A 44 14.85 -1.79 36.59
N CYS A 45 14.35 -2.63 35.70
CA CYS A 45 13.10 -3.37 35.90
C CYS A 45 13.18 -4.72 35.18
N LEU A 46 12.88 -5.80 35.92
CA LEU A 46 12.69 -7.19 35.46
C LEU A 46 13.96 -8.06 35.33
N ARG A 47 14.42 -8.58 36.47
CA ARG A 47 14.99 -9.94 36.51
C ARG A 47 13.87 -10.90 36.09
N ALA A 48 13.84 -11.29 34.82
CA ALA A 48 12.93 -12.32 34.36
C ALA A 48 13.26 -13.66 35.04
N GLU A 49 12.25 -14.27 35.65
CA GLU A 49 12.28 -15.62 36.24
C GLU A 49 12.85 -16.66 35.26
N PRO A 50 13.58 -17.70 35.73
CA PRO A 50 14.12 -18.77 34.89
C PRO A 50 13.06 -19.46 34.00
N SER A 51 11.80 -19.49 34.44
CA SER A 51 10.67 -20.03 33.68
C SER A 51 10.36 -19.21 32.42
N LEU A 52 10.42 -17.88 32.48
CA LEU A 52 10.18 -16.99 31.32
C LEU A 52 11.25 -17.15 30.25
N ARG A 53 12.51 -17.41 30.65
CA ARG A 53 13.60 -17.70 29.71
C ARG A 53 13.42 -19.04 29.02
N ALA A 54 12.94 -20.04 29.74
CA ALA A 54 12.61 -21.34 29.17
C ALA A 54 11.42 -21.27 28.20
N ASP A 55 10.42 -20.42 28.48
CA ASP A 55 9.29 -20.18 27.59
C ASP A 55 9.67 -19.38 26.34
N ALA A 56 10.53 -18.38 26.46
CA ALA A 56 11.09 -17.67 25.31
C ALA A 56 11.92 -18.62 24.42
N ALA A 57 12.76 -19.47 25.01
CA ALA A 57 13.54 -20.48 24.28
C ALA A 57 12.64 -21.52 23.60
N ARG A 58 11.54 -21.95 24.23
CA ARG A 58 10.52 -22.81 23.60
C ARG A 58 9.80 -22.12 22.44
N CYS A 59 9.54 -20.82 22.56
CA CYS A 59 8.92 -20.02 21.50
C CYS A 59 9.84 -19.92 20.28
N VAL A 60 11.14 -19.63 20.49
CA VAL A 60 12.16 -19.61 19.43
C VAL A 60 12.34 -20.98 18.77
N ALA A 61 12.39 -22.05 19.56
CA ALA A 61 12.46 -23.41 19.01
C ALA A 61 11.19 -23.83 18.22
N SER A 62 10.06 -23.16 18.42
CA SER A 62 8.85 -23.35 17.62
C SER A 62 8.88 -22.60 16.28
N ILE A 63 9.70 -21.54 16.19
CA ILE A 63 9.94 -20.75 14.97
C ILE A 63 10.94 -21.48 14.05
N ASP A 64 11.90 -22.20 14.63
CA ASP A 64 12.90 -23.01 13.91
C ASP A 64 12.39 -24.37 13.40
N LYS A 65 11.10 -24.68 13.57
CA LYS A 65 10.53 -25.79 12.81
C LYS A 65 10.60 -25.40 11.33
N PRO A 66 11.27 -26.19 10.46
CA PRO A 66 11.19 -25.96 9.04
C PRO A 66 9.70 -25.90 8.71
N LEU A 67 9.27 -24.74 8.21
CA LEU A 67 7.95 -24.58 7.63
C LEU A 67 7.84 -25.73 6.64
N VAL A 68 7.00 -26.71 7.00
CA VAL A 68 6.72 -27.94 6.27
C VAL A 68 6.87 -27.67 4.77
N ASP A 69 7.62 -28.52 4.05
CA ASP A 69 7.69 -28.55 2.58
C ASP A 69 6.27 -28.73 2.02
N LEU A 70 5.52 -27.63 2.00
CA LEU A 70 4.24 -27.56 1.36
C LEU A 70 4.55 -27.55 -0.14
N PRO A 71 3.95 -28.44 -0.94
CA PRO A 71 4.14 -28.40 -2.38
C PRO A 71 3.77 -27.00 -2.86
N MET A 72 4.79 -26.28 -3.32
CA MET A 72 4.63 -24.95 -3.87
C MET A 72 4.04 -25.12 -5.26
N GLU A 73 2.72 -25.21 -5.32
CA GLU A 73 1.99 -25.05 -6.57
C GLU A 73 2.43 -23.75 -7.24
N PRO A 74 2.65 -23.76 -8.57
CA PRO A 74 3.08 -22.56 -9.28
C PRO A 74 2.08 -21.42 -9.02
N PHE A 75 2.61 -20.23 -8.75
CA PHE A 75 1.77 -19.07 -8.52
C PHE A 75 0.99 -18.76 -9.79
N VAL A 76 -0.34 -18.84 -9.69
CA VAL A 76 -1.26 -18.42 -10.75
C VAL A 76 -1.91 -17.11 -10.31
N PRO A 77 -1.70 -15.99 -11.05
CA PRO A 77 -2.39 -14.74 -10.79
C PRO A 77 -3.92 -14.90 -10.79
N ALA A 78 -4.61 -13.95 -10.16
CA ALA A 78 -6.07 -13.90 -10.27
C ALA A 78 -6.49 -13.77 -11.74
N ALA A 79 -7.61 -14.40 -12.12
CA ALA A 79 -8.07 -14.41 -13.52
C ALA A 79 -8.16 -13.01 -14.15
N ARG A 80 -8.57 -12.00 -13.36
CA ARG A 80 -8.65 -10.59 -13.78
C ARG A 80 -7.32 -9.94 -14.19
N LEU A 81 -6.19 -10.57 -13.84
CA LEU A 81 -4.84 -10.09 -14.15
C LEU A 81 -4.18 -10.90 -15.28
N GLN A 82 -4.91 -11.86 -15.87
CA GLN A 82 -4.38 -12.63 -16.99
C GLN A 82 -4.20 -11.70 -18.19
N GLY A 83 -3.01 -11.70 -18.79
CA GLY A 83 -2.65 -10.83 -19.91
C GLY A 83 -2.07 -9.47 -19.50
N SER A 84 -2.10 -9.12 -18.21
CA SER A 84 -1.50 -7.90 -17.65
C SER A 84 0.00 -8.03 -17.36
N ASP A 85 0.60 -9.18 -17.67
CA ASP A 85 1.98 -9.55 -17.36
C ASP A 85 3.00 -9.14 -18.43
N LYS A 86 2.52 -8.54 -19.53
CA LYS A 86 3.37 -8.09 -20.63
C LYS A 86 4.06 -6.77 -20.31
N PRO A 87 5.31 -6.56 -20.77
CA PRO A 87 5.95 -5.25 -20.73
C PRO A 87 5.09 -4.18 -21.41
N THR A 88 5.06 -2.98 -20.84
CA THR A 88 4.41 -1.83 -21.47
C THR A 88 5.38 -1.13 -22.40
N VAL A 89 4.85 -0.48 -23.44
CA VAL A 89 5.66 0.36 -24.35
C VAL A 89 6.45 1.42 -23.56
N TRP A 90 5.89 1.96 -22.48
CA TRP A 90 6.57 2.94 -21.64
C TRP A 90 7.84 2.39 -20.98
N GLY A 91 7.82 1.14 -20.53
CA GLY A 91 9.00 0.48 -19.96
C GLY A 91 10.07 0.22 -21.01
N GLU A 92 9.68 -0.24 -22.20
CA GLU A 92 10.59 -0.54 -23.30
C GLU A 92 11.27 0.72 -23.85
N PHE A 93 10.50 1.76 -24.19
CA PHE A 93 11.04 3.00 -24.76
C PHE A 93 11.88 3.77 -23.74
N GLY A 94 11.54 3.71 -22.46
CA GLY A 94 12.37 4.30 -21.40
C GLY A 94 13.75 3.66 -21.32
N ALA A 95 13.82 2.32 -21.35
CA ALA A 95 15.09 1.60 -21.36
C ALA A 95 15.92 1.90 -22.62
N LEU A 96 15.27 1.92 -23.79
CA LEU A 96 15.93 2.20 -25.06
C LEU A 96 16.51 3.62 -25.14
N ALA A 97 15.82 4.62 -24.59
CA ALA A 97 16.33 5.99 -24.53
C ALA A 97 17.65 6.08 -23.73
N VAL A 98 17.75 5.33 -22.62
CA VAL A 98 18.97 5.25 -21.82
C VAL A 98 20.09 4.53 -22.58
N GLU A 99 19.80 3.38 -23.19
CA GLU A 99 20.78 2.59 -23.95
C GLU A 99 21.39 3.38 -25.12
N THR A 100 20.58 4.17 -25.82
CA THR A 100 20.98 4.93 -27.00
C THR A 100 21.50 6.34 -26.70
N GLY A 101 21.39 6.81 -25.46
CA GLY A 101 21.71 8.19 -25.09
C GLY A 101 20.77 9.22 -25.74
N ALA A 102 19.54 8.82 -26.08
CA ALA A 102 18.56 9.70 -26.70
C ALA A 102 17.96 10.67 -25.68
N THR A 103 17.67 11.90 -26.13
CA THR A 103 16.86 12.85 -25.34
C THR A 103 15.42 12.36 -25.27
N ASN A 104 14.92 12.15 -24.06
CA ASN A 104 13.56 11.65 -23.85
C ASN A 104 12.54 12.79 -23.86
N LEU A 105 11.80 12.91 -24.97
CA LEU A 105 10.65 13.81 -25.11
C LEU A 105 9.29 13.09 -25.03
N GLY A 106 9.30 11.78 -24.73
CA GLY A 106 8.09 10.95 -24.69
C GLY A 106 7.46 10.84 -23.31
N GLN A 107 8.23 11.02 -22.23
CA GLN A 107 7.70 10.98 -20.87
C GLN A 107 7.03 12.31 -20.49
N GLY A 108 5.78 12.22 -20.00
CA GLY A 108 4.94 13.38 -19.69
C GLY A 108 5.12 13.97 -18.29
N PHE A 109 6.29 13.84 -17.66
CA PHE A 109 6.57 14.46 -16.37
C PHE A 109 7.62 15.59 -16.49
N PRO A 110 7.48 16.68 -15.71
CA PRO A 110 8.49 17.73 -15.62
C PRO A 110 9.87 17.22 -15.18
N ASP A 111 10.93 17.74 -15.79
CA ASP A 111 12.34 17.53 -15.38
C ASP A 111 12.93 18.73 -14.60
N TRP A 112 12.09 19.70 -14.24
CA TRP A 112 12.44 20.84 -13.40
C TRP A 112 11.89 20.72 -11.98
N GLN A 113 12.40 21.55 -11.07
CA GLN A 113 12.00 21.55 -9.67
C GLN A 113 10.55 22.04 -9.48
N PRO A 114 9.81 21.51 -8.50
CA PRO A 114 8.53 22.08 -8.12
C PRO A 114 8.70 23.49 -7.53
N PRO A 115 7.63 24.30 -7.47
CA PRO A 115 7.68 25.63 -6.87
C PRO A 115 8.10 25.58 -5.38
N ASP A 116 8.90 26.55 -4.94
CA ASP A 116 9.50 26.59 -3.59
C ASP A 116 8.46 26.47 -2.47
N PHE A 117 7.34 27.17 -2.58
CA PHE A 117 6.27 27.13 -1.57
C PHE A 117 5.71 25.71 -1.37
N VAL A 118 5.72 24.85 -2.40
CA VAL A 118 5.28 23.45 -2.26
C VAL A 118 6.30 22.66 -1.46
N VAL A 119 7.59 22.87 -1.75
CA VAL A 119 8.69 22.19 -1.04
C VAL A 119 8.70 22.59 0.43
N GLU A 120 8.51 23.87 0.74
CA GLU A 120 8.46 24.41 2.09
C GLU A 120 7.31 23.81 2.92
N GLU A 121 6.09 23.78 2.36
CA GLU A 121 4.91 23.22 3.06
C GLU A 121 5.08 21.72 3.36
N VAL A 122 5.67 20.96 2.44
CA VAL A 122 5.98 19.54 2.70
C VAL A 122 6.98 19.40 3.86
N GLN A 123 8.00 20.26 3.92
CA GLN A 123 8.96 20.24 5.02
C GLN A 123 8.31 20.60 6.36
N ILE A 124 7.38 21.55 6.39
CA ILE A 124 6.61 21.91 7.58
C ILE A 124 5.77 20.72 8.03
N ALA A 125 4.99 20.11 7.12
CA ALA A 125 4.14 18.96 7.42
C ALA A 125 4.93 17.78 8.01
N LEU A 126 6.16 17.56 7.52
CA LEU A 126 7.07 16.55 8.06
C LEU A 126 7.58 16.86 9.47
N ARG A 127 7.70 18.14 9.86
CA ARG A 127 8.18 18.54 11.19
C ARG A 127 7.06 18.63 12.22
N GLU A 128 5.85 18.99 11.79
CA GLU A 128 4.70 19.23 12.68
C GLU A 128 3.99 17.95 13.15
N GLY A 129 4.46 16.76 12.75
CA GLY A 129 3.97 15.50 13.30
C GLY A 129 2.74 14.93 12.60
N TYR A 130 2.46 15.32 11.34
CA TYR A 130 1.40 14.74 10.50
C TYR A 130 1.75 13.33 9.98
N HIS A 131 2.08 12.42 10.90
CA HIS A 131 2.56 11.06 10.58
C HIS A 131 1.52 9.96 10.83
N GLN A 132 0.38 10.30 11.43
CA GLN A 132 -0.68 9.36 11.76
C GLN A 132 -1.75 9.33 10.67
N TYR A 133 -2.58 8.28 10.69
CA TYR A 133 -3.70 8.18 9.76
C TYR A 133 -4.61 9.41 9.85
N THR A 134 -4.97 9.92 8.69
CA THR A 134 -6.04 10.90 8.54
C THR A 134 -7.38 10.20 8.27
N ARG A 135 -8.43 10.99 7.99
CA ARG A 135 -9.74 10.46 7.59
C ARG A 135 -9.59 9.62 6.29
N PRO A 136 -10.29 8.48 6.17
CA PRO A 136 -10.16 7.59 5.01
C PRO A 136 -10.38 8.25 3.64
N ALA A 137 -11.35 9.17 3.55
CA ALA A 137 -11.66 9.90 2.30
C ALA A 137 -10.88 11.22 2.14
N GLY A 138 -9.82 11.43 2.93
CA GLY A 138 -8.89 12.55 2.77
C GLY A 138 -8.85 13.50 3.94
N HIS A 139 -7.71 14.21 4.04
CA HIS A 139 -7.46 15.17 5.11
C HIS A 139 -8.50 16.31 5.09
N PRO A 140 -9.19 16.62 6.22
CA PRO A 140 -10.30 17.58 6.25
C PRO A 140 -9.97 18.94 5.62
N GLN A 141 -8.81 19.52 5.93
CA GLN A 141 -8.42 20.82 5.35
C GLN A 141 -8.19 20.74 3.84
N LEU A 142 -7.71 19.61 3.34
CA LEU A 142 -7.47 19.43 1.90
C LEU A 142 -8.81 19.32 1.15
N VAL A 143 -9.74 18.51 1.65
CA VAL A 143 -11.05 18.35 1.00
C VAL A 143 -11.89 19.63 1.04
N GLU A 144 -11.78 20.43 2.11
CA GLU A 144 -12.40 21.76 2.23
C GLU A 144 -11.89 22.71 1.13
N VAL A 145 -10.57 22.83 0.98
CA VAL A 145 -9.96 23.71 -0.04
C VAL A 145 -10.29 23.25 -1.45
N LEU A 146 -10.32 21.93 -1.70
CA LEU A 146 -10.72 21.37 -2.98
C LEU A 146 -12.20 21.69 -3.29
N ALA A 147 -13.10 21.46 -2.33
CA ALA A 147 -14.53 21.76 -2.50
C ALA A 147 -14.75 23.24 -2.81
N GLN A 148 -14.09 24.15 -2.10
CA GLN A 148 -14.19 25.59 -2.35
C GLN A 148 -13.66 25.99 -3.73
N ARG A 149 -12.52 25.42 -4.16
CA ARG A 149 -11.93 25.68 -5.48
C ARG A 149 -12.85 25.20 -6.60
N TYR A 150 -13.31 23.95 -6.51
CA TYR A 150 -14.13 23.35 -7.56
C TYR A 150 -15.57 23.85 -7.55
N SER A 151 -16.09 24.32 -6.41
CA SER A 151 -17.42 24.95 -6.37
C SER A 151 -17.50 26.16 -7.30
N LYS A 152 -16.46 27.00 -7.30
CA LYS A 152 -16.35 28.15 -8.20
C LYS A 152 -16.27 27.73 -9.66
N HIS A 153 -15.50 26.68 -9.95
CA HIS A 153 -15.32 26.19 -11.31
C HIS A 153 -16.58 25.54 -11.89
N MET A 154 -17.31 24.79 -11.06
CA MET A 154 -18.54 24.06 -11.45
C MET A 154 -19.81 24.91 -11.36
N GLY A 155 -19.74 26.12 -10.79
CA GLY A 155 -20.91 26.98 -10.61
C GLY A 155 -21.95 26.45 -9.61
N ARG A 156 -21.55 25.56 -8.68
CA ARG A 156 -22.40 25.03 -7.61
C ARG A 156 -21.61 24.85 -6.32
N THR A 157 -22.28 24.84 -5.17
CA THR A 157 -21.64 24.44 -3.91
C THR A 157 -21.37 22.94 -3.90
N ILE A 158 -20.15 22.55 -3.54
CA ILE A 158 -19.70 21.17 -3.33
C ILE A 158 -19.53 20.95 -1.83
N ASP A 159 -20.11 19.87 -1.29
CA ASP A 159 -19.91 19.45 0.10
C ASP A 159 -18.57 18.68 0.24
N PRO A 160 -17.58 19.21 0.99
CA PRO A 160 -16.28 18.57 1.16
C PRO A 160 -16.35 17.19 1.83
N MET A 161 -17.39 16.91 2.62
CA MET A 161 -17.47 15.68 3.39
C MET A 161 -18.14 14.53 2.64
N SER A 162 -19.03 14.83 1.69
CA SER A 162 -19.79 13.83 0.93
C SER A 162 -19.44 13.75 -0.55
N GLU A 163 -18.91 14.82 -1.15
CA GLU A 163 -18.67 14.91 -2.60
C GLU A 163 -17.19 14.98 -2.98
N VAL A 164 -16.27 14.97 -2.00
CA VAL A 164 -14.83 15.01 -2.22
C VAL A 164 -14.13 13.84 -1.54
N ALA A 165 -13.31 13.14 -2.30
CA ALA A 165 -12.41 12.11 -1.80
C ALA A 165 -11.01 12.28 -2.42
N THR A 166 -9.96 12.17 -1.60
CA THR A 166 -8.58 12.15 -2.09
C THR A 166 -8.14 10.73 -2.39
N THR A 167 -7.33 10.56 -3.44
CA THR A 167 -6.82 9.27 -3.90
C THR A 167 -5.31 9.33 -4.12
N VAL A 168 -4.68 8.19 -4.33
CA VAL A 168 -3.26 8.05 -4.71
C VAL A 168 -3.12 8.42 -6.19
N GLY A 169 -3.18 9.74 -6.45
CA GLY A 169 -3.14 10.31 -7.79
C GLY A 169 -4.38 9.99 -8.64
N ALA A 170 -4.40 10.54 -9.85
CA ALA A 170 -5.50 10.34 -10.79
C ALA A 170 -5.65 8.87 -11.21
N SER A 171 -4.55 8.11 -11.29
CA SER A 171 -4.58 6.68 -11.64
C SER A 171 -5.41 5.85 -10.66
N GLN A 172 -5.30 6.08 -9.35
CA GLN A 172 -6.15 5.39 -8.39
C GLN A 172 -7.60 5.89 -8.46
N ALA A 173 -7.82 7.19 -8.70
CA ALA A 173 -9.18 7.72 -8.90
C ALA A 173 -9.89 7.01 -10.06
N LEU A 174 -9.21 6.83 -11.18
CA LEU A 174 -9.71 6.07 -12.33
C LEU A 174 -10.01 4.62 -11.94
N TYR A 175 -9.04 3.92 -11.36
CA TYR A 175 -9.23 2.53 -10.92
C TYR A 175 -10.42 2.36 -9.97
N LEU A 176 -10.56 3.21 -8.96
CA LEU A 176 -11.67 3.15 -8.00
C LEU A 176 -13.01 3.46 -8.66
N SER A 177 -13.05 4.39 -9.60
CA SER A 177 -14.28 4.73 -10.34
C SER A 177 -14.74 3.55 -11.19
N LEU A 178 -13.82 2.95 -11.96
CA LEU A 178 -14.13 1.78 -12.78
C LEU A 178 -14.61 0.61 -11.90
N GLN A 179 -13.91 0.33 -10.80
CA GLN A 179 -14.26 -0.75 -9.87
C GLN A 179 -15.57 -0.51 -9.10
N ALA A 180 -16.03 0.73 -8.99
CA ALA A 180 -17.26 1.06 -8.27
C ALA A 180 -18.51 1.05 -9.17
N PHE A 181 -18.35 1.27 -10.47
CA PHE A 181 -19.47 1.51 -11.38
C PHE A 181 -19.62 0.51 -12.52
N ILE A 182 -18.66 -0.40 -12.75
CA ILE A 182 -18.66 -1.31 -13.89
C ILE A 182 -18.71 -2.76 -13.40
N ASP A 183 -19.66 -3.53 -13.94
CA ASP A 183 -19.78 -4.97 -13.74
C ASP A 183 -19.39 -5.76 -15.00
N PRO A 184 -19.05 -7.06 -14.86
CA PRO A 184 -18.76 -7.91 -16.01
C PRO A 184 -19.95 -7.99 -16.97
N GLY A 185 -19.72 -7.58 -18.22
CA GLY A 185 -20.74 -7.54 -19.27
C GLY A 185 -21.23 -6.13 -19.60
N ASP A 186 -20.86 -5.12 -18.80
CA ASP A 186 -21.11 -3.72 -19.12
C ASP A 186 -20.25 -3.23 -20.28
N GLU A 187 -20.78 -2.25 -21.02
CA GLU A 187 -20.08 -1.59 -22.11
C GLU A 187 -19.57 -0.21 -21.66
N VAL A 188 -18.31 0.08 -21.97
CA VAL A 188 -17.65 1.35 -21.67
C VAL A 188 -17.25 2.02 -22.98
N VAL A 189 -17.73 3.25 -23.20
CA VAL A 189 -17.38 4.04 -24.38
C VAL A 189 -16.06 4.77 -24.14
N LEU A 190 -15.08 4.55 -25.01
CA LEU A 190 -13.79 5.24 -25.01
C LEU A 190 -13.67 6.14 -26.24
N LEU A 191 -13.10 7.34 -26.04
CA LEU A 191 -12.83 8.29 -27.12
C LEU A 191 -11.35 8.19 -27.49
N GLU A 192 -11.07 7.83 -28.75
CA GLU A 192 -9.70 7.70 -29.24
C GLU A 192 -9.15 9.01 -29.82
N PRO A 193 -7.86 9.32 -29.61
CA PRO A 193 -6.88 8.56 -28.81
C PRO A 193 -7.16 8.65 -27.30
N ALA A 194 -7.13 7.51 -26.63
CA ALA A 194 -7.44 7.39 -25.21
C ALA A 194 -6.17 7.23 -24.36
N PHE A 195 -6.26 7.58 -23.08
CA PHE A 195 -5.21 7.25 -22.12
C PHE A 195 -5.19 5.74 -21.89
N ASP A 196 -3.99 5.14 -21.86
CA ASP A 196 -3.80 3.70 -21.84
C ASP A 196 -4.36 3.02 -20.59
N LEU A 197 -4.38 3.71 -19.44
CA LEU A 197 -5.00 3.20 -18.20
C LEU A 197 -6.52 2.96 -18.28
N TYR A 198 -7.18 3.37 -19.37
CA TYR A 198 -8.60 3.08 -19.57
C TYR A 198 -8.87 1.66 -20.08
N TYR A 199 -7.84 0.98 -20.60
CA TYR A 199 -7.90 -0.40 -21.08
C TYR A 199 -7.49 -1.40 -19.98
#